data_AF-A0A8X6UJ21-F1
#
_entry.id   AF-A0A8X6UJ21-F1
#
_cell.length_a   1.000
_cell.length_b   1.000
_cell.length_c   1.000
_cell.angle_alpha   90.00
_cell.angle_beta   90.00
_cell.angle_gamma   90.00
#
_symmetry.space_group_name_H-M   'P 1'
#
loop_
_entity.id
_entity.type
_entity.pdbx_description
1 polymer ?
#
loop_
_entity_poly.entity_id
_entity_poly.type
_entity_poly.pdbx_seq_one_letter_code
_entity_poly.pdbx_strand_id
1 'polypeptide(L)'
;RCELCPSKDGALKRTDGGGWAHVVCALYIPEVRFGNVTTMEPIILQLVPQERYNKTCYICEEQGKESKASVGACMQCNKSGCKQYFHVTCSIDVPTRNQKSGTFGGLLCL
;
A
#
# COMPACT_ATOMS: atom_id res chain seq x y z
N ARG A 1 10.92 -1.42 9.45
CA ARG A 1 9.75 -0.52 9.21
C ARG A 1 9.52 -0.48 7.72
N CYS A 2 8.30 -0.70 7.24
CA CYS A 2 7.96 -0.58 5.83
C CYS A 2 8.01 0.88 5.38
N GLU A 3 8.60 1.16 4.22
CA GLU A 3 8.62 2.50 3.60
C GLU A 3 7.31 2.85 2.89
N LEU A 4 6.47 1.85 2.61
CA LEU A 4 5.22 2.01 1.83
C LEU A 4 3.95 2.08 2.68
N CYS A 5 4.00 1.77 3.98
CA CYS A 5 2.82 1.77 4.84
C CYS A 5 3.17 1.94 6.33
N PRO A 6 2.22 2.34 7.19
CA PRO A 6 2.45 2.49 8.62
C PRO A 6 2.40 1.18 9.44
N SER A 7 2.06 0.04 8.81
CA SER A 7 2.01 -1.27 9.51
C SER A 7 3.41 -1.72 9.95
N LYS A 8 3.46 -2.37 11.13
CA LYS A 8 4.69 -2.91 11.73
C LYS A 8 4.88 -4.41 11.44
N ASP A 9 3.80 -5.10 11.11
CA ASP A 9 3.78 -6.55 10.97
C ASP A 9 3.65 -6.95 9.49
N GLY A 10 4.19 -8.13 9.16
CA GLY A 10 4.17 -8.68 7.81
C GLY A 10 5.56 -9.03 7.29
N ALA A 11 5.61 -9.69 6.12
CA ALA A 11 6.86 -10.10 5.49
C ALA A 11 7.56 -8.91 4.81
N LEU A 12 8.80 -8.63 5.20
CA LEU A 12 9.63 -7.55 4.70
C LEU A 12 10.77 -8.06 3.81
N LYS A 13 11.13 -7.29 2.79
CA LYS A 13 12.38 -7.45 2.01
C LYS A 13 13.11 -6.11 1.90
N ARG A 14 14.42 -6.16 1.65
CA ARG A 14 15.26 -4.96 1.52
C ARG A 14 14.88 -4.18 0.26
N THR A 15 14.93 -2.85 0.35
CA THR A 15 14.70 -1.96 -0.79
C THR A 15 16.03 -1.58 -1.47
N ASP A 16 15.94 -1.09 -2.70
CA ASP A 16 17.04 -0.48 -3.47
C ASP A 16 17.64 0.75 -2.78
N GLY A 17 16.83 1.47 -1.98
CA GLY A 17 17.27 2.58 -1.12
C GLY A 17 17.92 2.17 0.21
N GLY A 18 18.08 0.87 0.47
CA GLY A 18 18.68 0.35 1.71
C GLY A 18 17.74 0.24 2.91
N GLY A 19 16.47 0.59 2.74
CA GLY A 19 15.40 0.40 3.71
C GLY A 19 14.69 -0.94 3.56
N TRP A 20 13.40 -0.97 3.91
CA TRP A 20 12.58 -2.17 3.95
C TRP A 20 11.17 -1.86 3.46
N ALA A 21 10.60 -2.77 2.70
CA ALA A 21 9.21 -2.69 2.27
C ALA A 21 8.52 -4.04 2.45
N HIS A 22 7.22 -4.01 2.73
CA HIS A 22 6.44 -5.24 2.78
C HIS A 22 6.32 -5.82 1.37
N VAL A 23 6.49 -7.14 1.27
CA VAL A 23 6.30 -7.86 0.01
C VAL A 23 4.87 -7.64 -0.51
N VAL A 24 3.88 -7.64 0.37
CA VAL A 24 2.48 -7.35 -0.01
C VAL A 24 2.32 -5.93 -0.56
N CYS A 25 2.93 -4.91 0.05
CA CYS A 25 2.90 -3.56 -0.51
C CYS A 25 3.52 -3.50 -1.91
N ALA A 26 4.64 -4.19 -2.11
CA ALA A 26 5.34 -4.24 -3.40
C ALA A 26 4.54 -4.99 -4.48
N LEU A 27 3.76 -6.01 -4.11
CA LEU A 27 2.91 -6.75 -5.04
C LEU A 27 1.70 -5.94 -5.53
N TYR A 28 1.12 -5.11 -4.66
CA TYR A 28 -0.11 -4.38 -4.97
C TYR A 28 0.13 -2.97 -5.51
N ILE A 29 1.32 -2.36 -5.33
CA ILE A 29 1.66 -1.08 -5.95
C ILE A 29 2.24 -1.32 -7.36
N PRO A 30 1.52 -0.97 -8.44
CA PRO A 30 1.85 -1.36 -9.81
C PRO A 30 3.20 -0.90 -10.34
N GLU A 31 3.80 0.12 -9.74
CA GLU A 31 5.08 0.72 -10.13
C GLU A 31 6.26 0.15 -9.35
N VAL A 32 6.00 -0.55 -8.23
CA VAL A 32 7.05 -1.27 -7.52
C VAL A 32 7.52 -2.46 -8.34
N ARG A 33 8.82 -2.71 -8.36
CA ARG A 33 9.42 -3.87 -9.03
C ARG A 33 10.25 -4.68 -8.05
N PHE A 34 10.60 -5.90 -8.47
CA PHE A 34 11.60 -6.72 -7.79
C PHE A 34 12.81 -6.83 -8.71
N GLY A 35 14.01 -6.62 -8.17
CA GLY A 35 15.26 -6.78 -8.94
C GLY A 35 15.45 -8.22 -9.42
N ASN A 36 15.04 -9.19 -8.61
CA ASN A 36 14.91 -10.59 -9.01
C ASN A 36 13.53 -11.11 -8.57
N VAL A 37 12.73 -11.60 -9.53
CA VAL A 37 11.37 -12.09 -9.29
C VAL A 37 11.32 -13.46 -8.59
N THR A 38 12.39 -14.25 -8.66
CA THR A 38 12.50 -15.56 -8.00
C THR A 38 12.74 -15.39 -6.51
N THR A 39 13.68 -14.50 -6.15
CA THR A 39 14.00 -14.21 -4.75
C THR A 39 13.15 -13.07 -4.17
N MET A 40 12.41 -12.35 -5.01
CA MET A 40 11.64 -11.15 -4.65
C MET A 40 12.49 -10.09 -3.93
N GLU A 41 13.73 -9.88 -4.37
CA GLU A 41 14.61 -8.86 -3.80
C GLU A 41 15.68 -8.35 -4.78
N PRO A 42 16.19 -7.12 -4.61
CA PRO A 42 15.63 -6.08 -3.72
C PRO A 42 14.27 -5.57 -4.27
N ILE A 43 13.47 -4.98 -3.39
CA ILE A 43 12.28 -4.23 -3.77
C ILE A 43 12.74 -2.88 -4.35
N ILE A 44 12.36 -2.58 -5.58
CA ILE A 44 12.75 -1.36 -6.30
C ILE A 44 11.65 -0.30 -6.11
N LEU A 45 11.96 0.75 -5.35
CA LEU A 45 11.03 1.84 -5.04
C LEU A 45 11.24 3.11 -5.87
N GLN A 46 12.40 3.26 -6.51
CA GLN A 46 12.73 4.45 -7.31
C GLN A 46 11.76 4.74 -8.47
N LEU A 47 11.00 3.73 -8.92
CA LEU A 47 10.02 3.85 -10.00
C LEU A 47 8.63 4.31 -9.50
N VAL A 48 8.42 4.37 -8.18
CA VAL A 48 7.14 4.77 -7.60
C VAL A 48 6.99 6.29 -7.70
N PRO A 49 5.95 6.82 -8.37
CA PRO A 49 5.78 8.25 -8.52
C PRO A 49 5.49 8.92 -7.17
N GLN A 50 6.03 10.13 -6.98
CA GLN A 50 5.83 10.95 -5.77
C GLN A 50 4.36 11.18 -5.45
N GLU A 51 3.51 11.22 -6.47
CA GLU A 51 2.05 11.34 -6.31
C GLU A 51 1.46 10.29 -5.37
N ARG A 52 1.98 9.06 -5.34
CA ARG A 52 1.50 8.00 -4.44
C ARG A 52 1.83 8.26 -2.99
N TYR A 53 2.96 8.91 -2.72
CA TYR A 53 3.39 9.28 -1.38
C TYR A 53 2.65 10.51 -0.85
N ASN A 54 2.12 11.34 -1.75
CA ASN A 54 1.38 12.55 -1.41
C ASN A 54 -0.13 12.31 -1.18
N LYS A 55 -0.59 11.06 -1.20
CA LYS A 55 -2.00 10.72 -0.94
C LYS A 55 -2.22 10.33 0.51
N THR A 56 -3.40 10.67 0.99
CA THR A 56 -3.85 10.32 2.34
C THR A 56 -4.69 9.04 2.32
N CYS A 57 -4.39 8.12 3.23
CA CYS A 57 -5.14 6.90 3.43
C CYS A 57 -6.45 7.16 4.19
N TYR A 58 -7.59 7.02 3.51
CA TYR A 58 -8.91 7.29 4.09
C TYR A 58 -9.21 6.38 5.30
N ILE A 59 -8.69 5.15 5.30
CA ILE A 59 -8.88 4.19 6.39
C ILE A 59 -8.17 4.67 7.65
N CYS A 60 -6.97 5.24 7.50
CA CYS A 60 -6.24 5.81 8.63
C CYS A 60 -6.92 7.07 9.15
N GLU A 61 -7.48 7.92 8.27
CA GLU A 61 -8.28 9.08 8.66
C GLU A 61 -9.54 8.67 9.43
N GLU A 62 -10.31 7.69 8.93
CA GLU A 62 -11.52 7.18 9.61
C GLU A 62 -11.21 6.56 10.98
N GLN A 63 -9.99 6.06 11.19
CA GLN A 63 -9.52 5.54 12.47
C GLN A 63 -8.94 6.62 13.40
N GLY A 64 -9.00 7.91 13.02
CA GLY A 64 -8.40 9.01 13.78
C GLY A 64 -6.86 8.97 13.84
N LYS A 65 -6.22 8.29 12.87
CA LYS A 65 -4.77 8.09 12.79
C LYS A 65 -4.18 8.97 11.68
N GLU A 66 -4.46 10.27 11.72
CA GLU A 66 -4.04 11.25 10.70
C GLU A 66 -2.52 11.23 10.44
N SER A 67 -1.72 11.12 11.50
CA SER A 67 -0.26 11.03 11.40
C SER A 67 0.25 9.79 10.67
N LYS A 68 -0.56 8.73 10.57
CA LYS A 68 -0.27 7.52 9.80
C LYS A 68 -0.86 7.57 8.39
N ALA A 69 -1.85 8.42 8.17
CA ALA A 69 -2.59 8.47 6.92
C ALA A 69 -1.73 8.97 5.74
N SER A 70 -0.75 9.83 5.99
CA SER A 70 0.21 10.35 5.01
C SER A 70 1.55 9.59 4.98
N VAL A 71 1.68 8.46 5.67
CA VAL A 71 2.94 7.70 5.75
C VAL A 71 3.06 6.71 4.60
N GLY A 72 4.12 6.83 3.80
CA GLY A 72 4.40 5.87 2.72
C GLY A 72 3.50 6.12 1.51
N ALA A 73 3.18 5.07 0.75
CA ALA A 73 2.52 5.19 -0.53
C ALA A 73 1.10 4.61 -0.50
N CYS A 74 0.14 5.32 -1.09
CA CYS A 74 -1.23 4.84 -1.22
C CYS A 74 -1.56 4.31 -2.62
N MET A 75 -2.56 3.42 -2.63
CA MET A 75 -3.25 2.91 -3.80
C MET A 75 -4.57 3.64 -3.97
N GLN A 76 -5.00 3.86 -5.22
CA GLN A 76 -6.33 4.39 -5.51
C GLN A 76 -7.33 3.23 -5.59
N CYS A 77 -8.54 3.45 -5.10
CA CYS A 77 -9.66 2.55 -5.34
C CYS A 77 -9.97 2.45 -6.84
N ASN A 78 -10.19 1.23 -7.33
CA ASN A 78 -10.46 0.94 -8.74
C ASN A 78 -11.94 0.88 -9.09
N LYS A 79 -12.82 1.20 -8.14
CA LYS A 79 -14.21 1.44 -8.46
C LYS A 79 -14.31 2.68 -9.34
N SER A 80 -15.01 2.57 -10.47
CA SER A 80 -15.30 3.71 -11.34
C SER A 80 -15.92 4.86 -10.55
N GLY A 81 -15.36 6.06 -10.71
CA GLY A 81 -15.77 7.27 -9.99
C GLY A 81 -15.24 7.40 -8.56
N CYS A 82 -14.56 6.38 -8.01
CA CYS A 82 -13.97 6.47 -6.67
C CYS A 82 -12.61 7.17 -6.70
N LYS A 83 -12.46 8.17 -5.83
CA LYS A 83 -11.22 8.95 -5.67
C LYS A 83 -10.54 8.72 -4.32
N GLN A 84 -10.92 7.63 -3.64
CA GLN A 84 -10.36 7.27 -2.34
C GLN A 84 -9.00 6.60 -2.50
N TYR A 85 -8.10 6.85 -1.54
CA TYR A 85 -6.77 6.27 -1.49
C TYR A 85 -6.54 5.56 -0.17
N PHE A 86 -5.78 4.47 -0.18
CA PHE A 86 -5.51 3.67 1.01
C PHE A 86 -4.14 2.98 0.94
N HIS A 87 -3.56 2.67 2.10
CA HIS A 87 -2.41 1.76 2.16
C HIS A 87 -2.85 0.34 1.89
N VAL A 88 -2.02 -0.43 1.18
CA VAL A 88 -2.27 -1.85 0.89
C VAL A 88 -2.57 -2.64 2.16
N THR A 89 -1.77 -2.47 3.22
CA THR A 89 -1.99 -3.17 4.50
C THR A 89 -3.29 -2.73 5.19
N CYS A 90 -3.64 -1.43 5.11
CA CYS A 90 -4.88 -0.95 5.72
C CYS A 90 -6.11 -1.55 5.04
N SER A 91 -6.10 -1.80 3.73
CA SER A 91 -7.22 -2.48 3.07
C SER A 91 -7.36 -3.95 3.45
N ILE A 92 -6.29 -4.60 3.91
CA ILE A 92 -6.31 -6.01 4.36
C ILE A 92 -6.93 -6.13 5.75
N ASP A 93 -6.66 -5.14 6.62
CA ASP A 93 -7.06 -5.18 8.03
C ASP A 93 -8.51 -4.69 8.27
N VAL A 94 -9.21 -4.17 7.26
CA VAL A 94 -10.57 -3.63 7.42
C VAL A 94 -11.63 -4.74 7.36
N PRO A 95 -12.51 -4.86 8.37
CA PRO A 95 -13.66 -5.76 8.32
C PRO A 95 -14.62 -5.39 7.19
N THR A 96 -15.16 -6.42 6.53
CA THR A 96 -16.00 -6.42 5.30
C THR A 96 -17.36 -5.71 5.38
N ARG A 97 -17.57 -4.84 6.37
CA ARG A 97 -18.84 -4.13 6.60
C ARG A 97 -18.81 -2.66 6.16
N ASN A 98 -17.64 -2.11 5.86
CA ASN A 98 -17.45 -0.70 5.53
C ASN A 98 -16.81 -0.46 4.15
N GLN A 99 -16.60 -1.48 3.31
CA GLN A 99 -15.86 -1.25 2.07
C GLN A 99 -16.81 -0.71 0.98
N LYS A 100 -16.44 0.42 0.37
CA LYS A 100 -17.20 1.02 -0.73
C LYS A 100 -16.89 0.27 -2.03
N SER A 101 -17.44 -0.94 -2.19
CA SER A 101 -17.49 -1.78 -3.41
C SER A 101 -16.53 -1.42 -4.56
N GLY A 102 -15.32 -1.99 -4.58
CA GLY A 102 -14.37 -1.85 -5.68
C GLY A 102 -13.29 -2.94 -5.66
N THR A 103 -13.13 -3.71 -6.73
CA THR A 103 -12.18 -4.84 -6.79
C THR A 103 -10.78 -4.42 -7.23
N PHE A 104 -9.73 -4.86 -6.51
CA PHE A 104 -8.38 -5.05 -7.06
C PHE A 104 -7.82 -6.42 -6.64
N GLY A 105 -7.50 -7.28 -7.61
CA GLY A 105 -6.62 -8.44 -7.40
C GLY A 105 -7.05 -9.49 -6.36
N GLY A 106 -8.34 -9.64 -6.07
CA GLY A 106 -8.82 -10.65 -5.11
C GLY A 106 -8.76 -10.23 -3.64
N LEU A 107 -8.26 -9.04 -3.31
CA LEU A 107 -8.60 -8.39 -2.04
C LEU A 107 -9.96 -7.74 -2.21
N LEU A 108 -10.96 -8.37 -1.62
CA LEU A 108 -12.30 -7.84 -1.52
C LEU A 108 -12.28 -6.51 -0.76
N CYS A 109 -12.60 -5.42 -1.45
CA CYS A 109 -13.39 -4.36 -0.83
C CYS A 109 -14.87 -4.78 -0.82
N LEU A 110 -15.27 -5.65 0.12
CA LEU A 110 -16.66 -5.89 0.59
C LEU A 110 -17.25 -4.72 1.39
#